data_AF-A0AAU3TT34-F1
#
_entry.id   AF-A0AAU3TT34-F1
#
_cell.length_a   1.000
_cell.length_b   1.000
_cell.length_c   1.000
_cell.angle_alpha   90.00
_cell.angle_beta   90.00
_cell.angle_gamma   90.00
#
_symmetry.space_group_name_H-M   'P 1'
#
loop_
_entity.id
_entity.type
_entity.pdbx_description
1 polymer ?
#
loop_
_entity_poly.entity_id
_entity_poly.type
_entity_poly.pdbx_seq_one_letter_code
_entity_poly.pdbx_strand_id
1 'polypeptide(L)'
;MGGAVSAVSSNGVYSFTKPNRQSITLLAGLGVEGDVHAGTTVKHRSRVARDPSQPNLRQVHLIHEELFEEVREAGFEVLAGQLGENVTTRGIDLLALPAGTLLRLGTEAVVEVTGLRNPCLQIDKFQHGLLKRVVGRDSDGTLQLKAGIMSVVVSGGTVRPGDPVKVELPDGPHRPLEIV
;
A
#
# COMPACT_ATOMS: atom_id res chain seq x y z
N MET A 1 -6.99 16.57 -8.39
CA MET A 1 -6.93 15.50 -9.40
C MET A 1 -6.96 14.19 -8.66
N GLY A 2 -7.74 13.21 -9.12
CA GLY A 2 -7.90 11.92 -8.45
C GLY A 2 -7.51 10.79 -9.40
N GLY A 3 -7.04 9.69 -8.85
CA GLY A 3 -6.74 8.47 -9.59
C GLY A 3 -7.94 7.53 -9.67
N ALA A 4 -7.69 6.28 -10.01
CA ALA A 4 -8.66 5.20 -9.92
C ALA A 4 -8.01 3.94 -9.34
N VAL A 5 -8.82 3.05 -8.77
CA VAL A 5 -8.41 1.70 -8.40
C VAL A 5 -8.34 0.86 -9.68
N SER A 6 -7.19 0.28 -9.98
CA SER A 6 -7.03 -0.64 -11.11
C SER A 6 -7.28 -2.09 -10.73
N ALA A 7 -6.91 -2.49 -9.52
CA ALA A 7 -7.15 -3.83 -8.99
C ALA A 7 -7.27 -3.81 -7.46
N VAL A 8 -7.91 -4.85 -6.93
CA VAL A 8 -7.99 -5.12 -5.49
C VAL A 8 -7.64 -6.57 -5.20
N SER A 9 -6.94 -6.81 -4.09
CA SER A 9 -6.37 -8.12 -3.77
C SER A 9 -6.45 -8.39 -2.27
N SER A 10 -6.68 -9.65 -1.90
CA SER A 10 -6.71 -10.08 -0.50
C SER A 10 -6.33 -11.54 -0.36
N ASN A 11 -5.67 -11.88 0.76
CA ASN A 11 -5.40 -13.27 1.08
C ASN A 11 -5.57 -13.54 2.58
N GLY A 12 -6.33 -14.58 2.92
CA GLY A 12 -6.47 -15.06 4.31
C GLY A 12 -5.30 -15.91 4.79
N VAL A 13 -4.35 -16.25 3.91
CA VAL A 13 -3.15 -17.02 4.24
C VAL A 13 -1.92 -16.12 4.16
N TYR A 14 -0.94 -16.36 5.03
CA TYR A 14 0.37 -15.71 4.97
C TYR A 14 1.13 -16.13 3.71
N SER A 15 1.07 -15.28 2.69
CA SER A 15 1.88 -15.35 1.47
C SER A 15 2.41 -13.97 1.10
N PHE A 16 3.45 -13.91 0.26
CA PHE A 16 3.98 -12.64 -0.23
C PHE A 16 3.01 -11.98 -1.22
N THR A 17 2.48 -12.77 -2.17
CA THR A 17 1.52 -12.30 -3.18
C THR A 17 0.08 -12.42 -2.68
N LYS A 18 -0.81 -11.58 -3.20
CA LYS A 18 -2.25 -11.63 -2.95
C LYS A 18 -2.99 -11.85 -4.28
N PRO A 19 -3.90 -12.84 -4.38
CA PRO A 19 -4.72 -12.99 -5.57
C PRO A 19 -5.71 -11.83 -5.70
N ASN A 20 -5.98 -11.43 -6.94
CA ASN A 20 -6.97 -10.41 -7.25
C ASN A 20 -8.38 -10.88 -6.91
N ARG A 21 -9.23 -9.93 -6.53
CA ARG A 21 -10.64 -10.11 -6.21
C ARG A 21 -11.49 -9.20 -7.09
N GLN A 22 -12.78 -9.54 -7.21
CA GLN A 22 -13.76 -8.63 -7.83
C GLN A 22 -14.02 -7.40 -6.95
N SER A 23 -13.89 -7.56 -5.64
CA SER A 23 -14.02 -6.51 -4.64
C SER A 23 -13.30 -6.90 -3.35
N ILE A 24 -13.00 -5.91 -2.51
CA ILE A 24 -12.58 -6.12 -1.11
C ILE A 24 -13.44 -5.24 -0.18
N THR A 25 -13.68 -5.71 1.05
CA THR A 25 -14.36 -4.91 2.09
C THR A 25 -13.32 -4.35 3.04
N LEU A 26 -13.29 -3.02 3.21
CA LEU A 26 -12.50 -2.36 4.23
C LEU A 26 -13.30 -2.24 5.53
N LEU A 27 -12.66 -2.60 6.64
CA LEU A 27 -13.20 -2.56 7.99
C LEU A 27 -12.44 -1.52 8.81
N ALA A 28 -13.15 -0.52 9.33
CA ALA A 28 -12.56 0.59 10.09
C ALA A 28 -11.71 0.07 11.25
N GLY A 29 -10.47 0.58 11.36
CA GLY A 29 -9.49 0.17 12.37
C GLY A 29 -8.96 -1.26 12.26
N LEU A 30 -9.38 -2.04 11.25
CA LEU A 30 -9.03 -3.45 11.09
C LEU A 30 -8.27 -3.73 9.79
N GLY A 31 -8.60 -3.08 8.68
CA GLY A 31 -8.01 -3.37 7.36
C GLY A 31 -8.96 -4.11 6.43
N VAL A 32 -8.43 -5.02 5.63
CA VAL A 32 -9.21 -5.75 4.63
C VAL A 32 -9.86 -6.99 5.25
N GLU A 33 -11.18 -7.12 5.10
CA GLU A 33 -11.94 -8.30 5.55
C GLU A 33 -11.34 -9.59 4.96
N GLY A 34 -11.10 -10.57 5.84
CA GLY A 34 -10.53 -11.87 5.46
C GLY A 34 -9.06 -11.83 5.04
N ASP A 35 -8.37 -10.69 5.13
CA ASP A 35 -6.93 -10.62 4.89
C ASP A 35 -6.13 -10.95 6.16
N VAL A 36 -5.04 -11.69 5.99
CA VAL A 36 -4.19 -12.16 7.09
C VAL A 36 -3.51 -11.02 7.86
N HIS A 37 -3.41 -9.83 7.27
CA HIS A 37 -2.82 -8.65 7.92
C HIS A 37 -3.85 -7.81 8.69
N ALA A 38 -5.14 -8.19 8.67
CA ALA A 38 -6.18 -7.45 9.35
C ALA A 38 -6.09 -7.57 10.88
N GLY A 39 -6.37 -6.46 11.56
CA GLY A 39 -6.48 -6.35 13.00
C GLY A 39 -5.97 -5.02 13.55
N THR A 40 -6.36 -4.73 14.80
CA THR A 40 -6.08 -3.46 15.49
C THR A 40 -4.61 -3.30 15.90
N THR A 41 -3.93 -4.41 16.20
CA THR A 41 -2.51 -4.42 16.60
C THR A 41 -1.60 -5.00 15.54
N VAL A 42 -0.32 -4.63 15.60
CA VAL A 42 0.70 -5.08 14.64
C VAL A 42 0.66 -6.60 14.47
N LYS A 43 0.57 -7.06 13.22
CA LYS A 43 0.57 -8.50 12.87
C LYS A 43 1.93 -9.04 12.43
N HIS A 44 2.93 -8.17 12.28
CA HIS A 44 4.26 -8.57 11.85
C HIS A 44 5.05 -9.18 13.01
N ARG A 45 5.48 -10.45 12.85
CA ARG A 45 6.12 -11.26 13.91
C ARG A 45 7.25 -10.54 14.66
N SER A 46 8.12 -9.80 13.94
CA SER A 46 9.24 -9.10 14.57
C SER A 46 8.85 -7.90 15.45
N ARG A 47 7.71 -7.25 15.16
CA ARG A 47 7.21 -6.10 15.92
C ARG A 47 6.32 -6.55 17.08
N VAL A 48 5.55 -7.62 16.89
CA VAL A 48 4.82 -8.32 17.97
C VAL A 48 5.78 -8.73 19.08
N ALA A 49 6.98 -9.23 18.72
CA ALA A 49 8.00 -9.59 19.69
C ALA A 49 8.58 -8.40 20.47
N ARG A 50 8.45 -7.17 19.97
CA ARG A 50 8.90 -5.94 20.65
C ARG A 50 7.80 -5.37 21.54
N ASP A 51 6.61 -5.19 20.98
CA ASP A 51 5.41 -4.78 21.72
C ASP A 51 4.15 -5.16 20.91
N PRO A 52 3.36 -6.12 21.39
CA PRO A 52 2.17 -6.60 20.71
C PRO A 52 0.97 -5.63 20.79
N SER A 53 1.05 -4.58 21.61
CA SER A 53 -0.01 -3.57 21.76
C SER A 53 0.08 -2.42 20.74
N GLN A 54 1.18 -2.36 19.96
CA GLN A 54 1.36 -1.30 18.97
C GLN A 54 0.20 -1.28 17.96
N PRO A 55 -0.32 -0.09 17.62
CA PRO A 55 -1.38 0.04 16.64
C PRO A 55 -0.89 -0.45 15.27
N ASN A 56 -1.77 -1.14 14.55
CA ASN A 56 -1.48 -1.57 13.19
C ASN A 56 -1.54 -0.37 12.23
N LEU A 57 -0.37 0.19 11.89
CA LEU A 57 -0.23 1.24 10.87
C LEU A 57 -0.18 0.68 9.44
N ARG A 58 -0.51 -0.61 9.27
CA ARG A 58 -0.25 -1.38 8.04
C ARG A 58 -1.48 -2.18 7.62
N GLN A 59 -2.65 -1.58 7.78
CA GLN A 59 -3.95 -2.24 7.56
C GLN A 59 -4.27 -2.44 6.09
N VAL A 60 -3.91 -1.45 5.25
CA VAL A 60 -4.08 -1.53 3.79
C VAL A 60 -2.77 -1.08 3.13
N HIS A 61 -2.29 -1.89 2.18
CA HIS A 61 -1.11 -1.58 1.37
C HIS A 61 -1.58 -1.14 -0.02
N LEU A 62 -1.10 0.03 -0.48
CA LEU A 62 -1.43 0.58 -1.80
C LEU A 62 -0.17 0.74 -2.64
N ILE A 63 -0.22 0.30 -3.90
CA ILE A 63 0.85 0.50 -4.90
C ILE A 63 0.24 1.15 -6.15
N HIS A 64 1.00 2.06 -6.76
CA HIS A 64 0.64 2.71 -8.01
C HIS A 64 1.06 1.80 -9.18
N GLU A 65 0.17 1.60 -10.15
CA GLU A 65 0.39 0.68 -11.27
C GLU A 65 1.58 1.13 -12.09
N GLU A 66 1.85 2.44 -12.17
CA GLU A 66 2.96 3.02 -12.93
C GLU A 66 4.34 2.46 -12.52
N LEU A 67 4.47 1.92 -11.29
CA LEU A 67 5.66 1.17 -10.89
C LEU A 67 5.86 -0.09 -11.74
N PHE A 68 4.77 -0.79 -12.05
CA PHE A 68 4.77 -2.03 -12.82
C PHE A 68 5.21 -1.77 -14.24
N GLU A 69 4.75 -0.68 -14.87
CA GLU A 69 5.30 -0.24 -16.15
C GLU A 69 6.79 0.08 -16.07
N GLU A 70 7.23 0.82 -15.04
CA GLU A 70 8.65 1.15 -14.84
C GLU A 70 9.53 -0.09 -14.73
N VAL A 71 9.12 -1.08 -13.93
CA VAL A 71 9.92 -2.31 -13.75
C VAL A 71 9.80 -3.24 -14.96
N ARG A 72 8.69 -3.21 -15.71
CA ARG A 72 8.54 -3.93 -16.98
C ARG A 72 9.52 -3.44 -18.03
N GLU A 73 9.74 -2.13 -18.14
CA GLU A 73 10.78 -1.56 -19.00
C GLU A 73 12.19 -2.02 -18.60
N ALA A 74 12.40 -2.32 -17.33
CA ALA A 74 13.63 -2.90 -16.80
C ALA A 74 13.71 -4.44 -16.91
N GLY A 75 12.73 -5.08 -17.57
CA GLY A 75 12.69 -6.53 -17.81
C GLY A 75 12.02 -7.35 -16.71
N PHE A 76 11.26 -6.73 -15.80
CA PHE A 76 10.55 -7.41 -14.72
C PHE A 76 9.04 -7.44 -14.97
N GLU A 77 8.42 -8.61 -15.02
CA GLU A 77 6.96 -8.73 -15.09
C GLU A 77 6.37 -8.79 -13.69
N VAL A 78 5.66 -7.72 -13.30
CA VAL A 78 4.93 -7.62 -12.03
C VAL A 78 3.47 -7.27 -12.32
N LEU A 79 2.55 -8.03 -11.74
CA LEU A 79 1.11 -7.85 -11.82
C LEU A 79 0.55 -7.39 -10.48
N ALA A 80 -0.66 -6.82 -10.51
CA ALA A 80 -1.40 -6.44 -9.32
C ALA A 80 -1.50 -7.59 -8.30
N GLY A 81 -1.32 -7.24 -7.03
CA GLY A 81 -1.26 -8.13 -5.87
C GLY A 81 0.07 -8.85 -5.68
N GLN A 82 0.99 -8.86 -6.66
CA GLN A 82 2.22 -9.65 -6.56
C GLN A 82 3.27 -9.05 -5.63
N LEU A 83 3.20 -7.75 -5.32
CA LEU A 83 4.05 -7.13 -4.29
C LEU A 83 3.36 -7.08 -2.91
N GLY A 84 2.23 -7.78 -2.78
CA GLY A 84 1.50 -7.95 -1.53
C GLY A 84 0.59 -6.76 -1.20
N GLU A 85 0.33 -5.89 -2.15
CA GLU A 85 -0.63 -4.80 -2.03
C GLU A 85 -2.08 -5.29 -2.02
N ASN A 86 -2.93 -4.53 -1.36
CA ASN A 86 -4.36 -4.74 -1.33
C ASN A 86 -5.09 -3.93 -2.39
N VAL A 87 -4.56 -2.77 -2.75
CA VAL A 87 -5.15 -1.88 -3.73
C VAL A 87 -4.04 -1.44 -4.68
N THR A 88 -4.23 -1.71 -5.97
CA THR A 88 -3.44 -1.10 -7.03
C THR A 88 -4.18 0.13 -7.54
N THR A 89 -3.51 1.27 -7.62
CA THR A 89 -4.07 2.53 -8.10
C THR A 89 -3.44 2.97 -9.40
N ARG A 90 -4.06 3.91 -10.10
CA ARG A 90 -3.50 4.55 -11.29
C ARG A 90 -3.86 6.02 -11.37
N GLY A 91 -3.03 6.82 -12.01
CA GLY A 91 -3.24 8.27 -12.19
C GLY A 91 -3.12 9.04 -10.88
N ILE A 92 -2.39 8.51 -9.91
CA ILE A 92 -2.15 9.15 -8.61
C ILE A 92 -0.72 8.89 -8.14
N ASP A 93 0.02 9.96 -7.85
CA ASP A 93 1.33 9.87 -7.25
C ASP A 93 1.18 9.64 -5.74
N LEU A 94 1.13 8.36 -5.35
CA LEU A 94 1.00 7.96 -3.94
C LEU A 94 2.22 8.37 -3.09
N LEU A 95 3.41 8.41 -3.69
CA LEU A 95 4.66 8.62 -2.95
C LEU A 95 4.88 10.10 -2.61
N ALA A 96 4.31 11.01 -3.41
CA ALA A 96 4.32 12.45 -3.14
C ALA A 96 3.24 12.91 -2.14
N LEU A 97 2.34 12.03 -1.69
CA LEU A 97 1.32 12.39 -0.72
C LEU A 97 1.92 12.65 0.67
N PRO A 98 1.45 13.64 1.42
CA PRO A 98 1.87 13.82 2.80
C PRO A 98 1.26 12.76 3.74
N ALA A 99 1.94 12.52 4.86
CA ALA A 99 1.39 11.69 5.94
C ALA A 99 0.12 12.33 6.50
N GLY A 100 -0.91 11.53 6.76
CA GLY A 100 -2.24 12.00 7.17
C GLY A 100 -3.20 12.32 6.02
N THR A 101 -2.78 12.13 4.76
CA THR A 101 -3.69 12.26 3.61
C THR A 101 -4.84 11.26 3.72
N LEU A 102 -6.06 11.73 3.50
CA LEU A 102 -7.23 10.86 3.36
C LEU A 102 -7.44 10.49 1.89
N LEU A 103 -7.45 9.20 1.60
CA LEU A 103 -7.80 8.64 0.31
C LEU A 103 -9.19 8.03 0.40
N ARG A 104 -10.15 8.63 -0.33
CA ARG A 104 -11.46 8.03 -0.53
C ARG A 104 -11.41 7.10 -1.72
N LEU A 105 -11.67 5.82 -1.48
CA LEU A 105 -11.69 4.74 -2.46
C LEU A 105 -13.16 4.40 -2.76
N GLY A 106 -13.66 4.81 -3.92
CA GLY A 106 -15.07 4.65 -4.25
C GLY A 106 -15.97 5.61 -3.48
N THR A 107 -17.15 5.15 -3.08
CA THR A 107 -18.18 5.99 -2.44
C THR A 107 -18.02 6.05 -0.93
N GLU A 108 -17.67 4.94 -0.29
CA GLU A 108 -17.77 4.76 1.17
C GLU A 108 -16.42 4.71 1.87
N ALA A 109 -15.46 3.97 1.29
CA ALA A 109 -14.25 3.62 2.00
C ALA A 109 -13.26 4.79 2.04
N VAL A 110 -12.67 5.02 3.21
CA VAL A 110 -11.65 6.06 3.43
C VAL A 110 -10.49 5.46 4.20
N VAL A 111 -9.28 5.66 3.68
CA VAL A 111 -8.03 5.29 4.34
C VAL A 111 -7.17 6.51 4.60
N GLU A 112 -6.47 6.53 5.73
CA GLU A 112 -5.49 7.56 6.06
C GLU A 112 -4.09 7.04 5.78
N VAL A 113 -3.33 7.77 4.97
CA VAL A 113 -1.94 7.44 4.61
C VAL A 113 -1.05 7.60 5.84
N THR A 114 -0.39 6.51 6.24
CA THR A 114 0.48 6.49 7.42
C THR A 114 1.97 6.60 7.07
N GLY A 115 2.39 6.13 5.89
CA GLY A 115 3.80 6.15 5.51
C GLY A 115 4.15 5.26 4.32
N LEU A 116 5.44 5.16 4.02
CA LEU A 116 6.00 4.31 2.97
C LEU A 116 6.06 2.85 3.43
N ARG A 117 5.77 1.93 2.52
CA ARG A 117 6.03 0.51 2.75
C ARG A 117 7.54 0.28 2.70
N ASN A 118 8.11 -0.36 3.72
CA ASN A 118 9.52 -0.79 3.72
C ASN A 118 9.76 -1.95 2.74
N PRO A 119 10.53 -1.77 1.64
CA PRO A 119 10.92 -2.87 0.76
C PRO A 119 11.76 -3.91 1.50
N CYS A 120 11.45 -5.19 1.30
CA CYS A 120 12.14 -6.28 1.99
C CYS A 120 12.67 -7.33 1.02
N LEU A 121 13.56 -8.20 1.52
CA LEU A 121 14.18 -9.29 0.77
C LEU A 121 13.17 -10.25 0.13
N GLN A 122 11.90 -10.27 0.56
CA GLN A 122 10.87 -11.08 -0.10
C GLN A 122 10.62 -10.64 -1.55
N ILE A 123 10.84 -9.36 -1.89
CA ILE A 123 10.75 -8.88 -3.28
C ILE A 123 11.80 -9.57 -4.14
N ASP A 124 13.04 -9.67 -3.66
CA ASP A 124 14.13 -10.32 -4.40
C ASP A 124 13.95 -11.84 -4.49
N LYS A 125 13.28 -12.43 -3.49
CA LYS A 125 12.86 -13.84 -3.53
C LYS A 125 11.72 -14.09 -4.51
N PHE A 126 10.82 -13.11 -4.67
CA PHE A 126 9.75 -13.17 -5.67
C PHE A 126 10.34 -13.07 -7.08
N GLN A 127 11.22 -12.10 -7.31
CA GLN A 127 11.95 -11.98 -8.57
C GLN A 127 13.33 -11.38 -8.33
N HIS A 128 14.38 -12.15 -8.64
CA HIS A 128 15.75 -11.75 -8.37
C HIS A 128 16.13 -10.46 -9.12
N GLY A 129 16.69 -9.50 -8.39
CA GLY A 129 17.08 -8.18 -8.91
C GLY A 129 16.00 -7.10 -8.76
N LEU A 130 14.74 -7.47 -8.53
CA LEU A 130 13.62 -6.52 -8.48
C LEU A 130 13.74 -5.55 -7.30
N LEU A 131 14.31 -5.99 -6.17
CA LEU A 131 14.50 -5.13 -5.00
C LEU A 131 15.32 -3.87 -5.33
N LYS A 132 16.31 -3.99 -6.22
CA LYS A 132 17.15 -2.86 -6.66
C LYS A 132 16.42 -1.87 -7.57
N ARG A 133 15.26 -2.25 -8.12
CA ARG A 133 14.42 -1.37 -8.93
C ARG A 133 13.44 -0.55 -8.08
N VAL A 134 13.00 -1.12 -6.97
CA VAL A 134 12.04 -0.47 -6.05
C VAL A 134 12.70 0.27 -4.89
N VAL A 135 14.03 0.15 -4.75
CA VAL A 135 14.86 0.91 -3.82
C VAL A 135 15.93 1.65 -4.62
N GLY A 136 15.93 2.97 -4.54
CA GLY A 136 16.88 3.83 -5.25
C GLY A 136 17.42 4.95 -4.37
N ARG A 137 18.19 5.83 -5.00
CA ARG A 137 18.57 7.12 -4.41
C ARG A 137 18.40 8.22 -5.44
N ASP A 138 17.95 9.38 -4.99
CA ASP A 138 17.92 10.60 -5.79
C ASP A 138 19.32 11.19 -5.96
N SER A 139 19.42 12.21 -6.81
CA SER A 139 20.67 12.92 -7.12
C SER A 139 21.32 13.58 -5.90
N ASP A 140 20.53 13.91 -4.88
CA ASP A 140 20.98 14.44 -3.59
C ASP A 140 21.35 13.35 -2.56
N GLY A 141 21.19 12.07 -2.93
CA GLY A 141 21.46 10.92 -2.08
C GLY A 141 20.27 10.47 -1.21
N THR A 142 19.12 11.13 -1.31
CA THR A 142 17.90 10.78 -0.58
C THR A 142 17.40 9.39 -0.98
N LEU A 143 17.02 8.58 0.01
CA LEU A 143 16.53 7.22 -0.22
C LEU A 143 15.15 7.27 -0.88
N GLN A 144 15.03 6.65 -2.05
CA GLN A 144 13.78 6.49 -2.79
C GLN A 144 13.20 5.10 -2.57
N LEU A 145 11.98 5.01 -2.03
CA LEU A 145 11.27 3.76 -1.81
C LEU A 145 10.00 3.75 -2.64
N LYS A 146 9.99 2.94 -3.69
CA LYS A 146 8.90 2.95 -4.67
C LYS A 146 7.82 1.91 -4.42
N ALA A 147 7.98 1.05 -3.41
CA ALA A 147 7.10 -0.08 -3.19
C ALA A 147 5.75 0.28 -2.51
N GLY A 148 5.23 1.48 -2.75
CA GLY A 148 3.92 1.93 -2.29
C GLY A 148 3.88 2.49 -0.87
N ILE A 149 2.64 2.73 -0.43
CA ILE A 149 2.30 3.33 0.86
C ILE A 149 1.48 2.36 1.71
N MET A 150 1.53 2.59 3.02
CA MET A 150 0.66 1.94 3.99
C MET A 150 -0.39 2.94 4.49
N SER A 151 -1.52 2.40 4.90
CA SER A 151 -2.61 3.19 5.46
C SER A 151 -3.42 2.42 6.50
N VAL A 152 -4.25 3.17 7.22
CA VAL A 152 -5.26 2.66 8.15
C VAL A 152 -6.65 2.99 7.65
N VAL A 153 -7.62 2.12 7.93
CA VAL A 153 -9.01 2.33 7.51
C VAL A 153 -9.69 3.26 8.50
N VAL A 154 -10.09 4.44 8.04
CA VAL A 154 -10.85 5.43 8.82
C VAL A 154 -12.35 5.16 8.71
N SER A 155 -12.83 4.91 7.48
CA SER A 155 -14.21 4.54 7.19
C SER A 155 -14.23 3.27 6.35
N GLY A 156 -15.03 2.30 6.78
CA GLY A 156 -15.23 1.05 6.05
C GLY A 156 -16.04 1.25 4.77
N GLY A 157 -16.04 0.22 3.92
CA GLY A 157 -16.76 0.23 2.66
C GLY A 157 -16.21 -0.80 1.68
N THR A 158 -16.98 -1.08 0.63
CA THR A 158 -16.51 -1.98 -0.44
C THR A 158 -15.72 -1.20 -1.49
N VAL A 159 -14.56 -1.72 -1.86
CA VAL A 159 -13.70 -1.17 -2.93
C VAL A 159 -13.65 -2.16 -4.09
N ARG A 160 -13.78 -1.65 -5.32
CA ARG A 160 -13.79 -2.40 -6.58
C ARG A 160 -12.81 -1.81 -7.60
N PRO A 161 -12.30 -2.63 -8.53
CA PRO A 161 -11.64 -2.10 -9.72
C PRO A 161 -12.53 -1.10 -10.45
N GLY A 162 -11.96 0.03 -10.87
CA GLY A 162 -12.65 1.15 -11.50
C GLY A 162 -13.14 2.23 -10.53
N ASP A 163 -13.12 1.98 -9.22
CA ASP A 163 -13.53 2.99 -8.24
C ASP A 163 -12.63 4.24 -8.30
N PRO A 164 -13.18 5.46 -8.24
CA PRO A 164 -12.37 6.67 -8.20
C PRO A 164 -11.60 6.75 -6.89
N VAL A 165 -10.39 7.33 -6.96
CA VAL A 165 -9.56 7.67 -5.80
C VAL A 165 -9.56 9.18 -5.65
N LYS A 166 -10.18 9.69 -4.59
CA LYS A 166 -10.14 11.13 -4.27
C LYS A 166 -9.17 11.39 -3.12
N VAL A 167 -8.39 12.46 -3.28
CA VAL A 167 -7.36 12.89 -2.33
C VAL A 167 -7.88 14.08 -1.53
N GLU A 168 -7.77 13.98 -0.21
CA GLU A 168 -8.01 15.07 0.73
C GLU A 168 -6.74 15.23 1.58
N LEU A 169 -6.06 16.36 1.39
CA LEU A 169 -4.79 16.64 2.06
C LEU A 169 -5.05 17.11 3.50
N PRO A 170 -4.16 16.76 4.45
CA PRO A 170 -4.26 17.27 5.81
C PRO A 170 -3.98 18.78 5.83
N ASP A 171 -4.41 19.44 6.91
CA ASP A 171 -4.05 20.82 7.19
C ASP A 171 -2.53 20.96 7.31
N GLY A 172 -2.01 22.12 6.88
CA GLY A 172 -0.58 22.39 6.87
C GLY A 172 0.02 22.59 8.27
N PRO A 173 1.35 22.41 8.43
CA PRO A 173 2.33 22.06 7.40
C PRO A 173 2.34 20.55 7.06
N HIS A 174 2.55 20.26 5.77
CA HIS A 174 2.63 18.88 5.26
C HIS A 174 3.93 18.19 5.68
N ARG A 175 3.82 16.93 6.10
CA ARG A 175 4.96 16.08 6.46
C ARG A 175 5.20 15.01 5.40
N PRO A 176 6.45 14.77 4.98
CA PRO A 176 6.77 13.69 4.04
C PRO A 176 6.48 12.32 4.66
N LEU A 177 6.33 11.30 3.81
CA LEU A 177 6.12 9.93 4.27
C LEU A 177 7.41 9.32 4.79
N GLU A 178 7.33 8.74 5.99
CA GLU A 178 8.40 7.93 6.58
C GLU A 178 8.07 6.44 6.46
N ILE A 179 9.08 5.58 6.69
CA ILE A 179 8.89 4.13 6.67
C ILE A 179 8.04 3.69 7.87
N VAL A 180 6.97 2.94 7.61
CA VAL A 180 6.10 2.35 8.66
C VAL A 180 6.05 0.85 8.69
#